data_AF-A0A537RHG6-F1
#
_entry.id   AF-A0A537RHG6-F1
#
_cell.length_a   1.000
_cell.length_b   1.000
_cell.length_c   1.000
_cell.angle_alpha   90.00
_cell.angle_beta   90.00
_cell.angle_gamma   90.00
#
_symmetry.space_group_name_H-M   'P 1'
#
loop_
_entity.id
_entity.type
_entity.pdbx_description
1 polymer ?
#
loop_
_entity_poly.entity_id
_entity_poly.type
_entity_poly.pdbx_seq_one_letter_code
_entity_poly.pdbx_strand_id
1 'polypeptide(L)'
;RMQAFVDRFRYKASKARQAQSRLKALARLEPIALPSEEPPARIVFPDPPQLNPPLIALEGAAVGYVPGKPVLSRLDLRLDPDDRIALLGANGNGKTTLARLLAGRLAPIAGRVTRSAKLACGFFAQHQIEEMRPDESAFDHLSRLMPDDTPEAVRARLGRFGFGQEKAFVAVNDLSGGERARLNLALVTRDAPALLILDEPTNHLDIEAREALVQAINDFPGAVVLVSHDWHLLELVADRLWLVEGGTARPFEGDLEDYERQVLDGAGSGNGGRSSEPQSGSRRAARRVAAERRRELEPLRQLARRAEQKIMQLTEEREALDRVLAEPAASRVNGLALTAALKRHAELMRLIERAESEWLAAEEAIEREAR
;
A
#
# COMPACT_ATOMS: atom_id res chain seq x y z
N ARG A 1 -29.48 0.08 -8.12
CA ARG A 1 -28.30 -0.66 -7.61
C ARG A 1 -28.01 -0.35 -6.13
N MET A 2 -27.95 0.92 -5.70
CA MET A 2 -27.63 1.31 -4.32
C MET A 2 -28.63 0.80 -3.24
N GLN A 3 -29.93 0.74 -3.53
CA GLN A 3 -30.95 0.36 -2.54
C GLN A 3 -30.80 -1.10 -2.01
N ALA A 4 -30.55 -2.06 -2.91
CA ALA A 4 -30.36 -3.47 -2.56
C ALA A 4 -29.08 -3.74 -1.73
N PHE A 5 -28.16 -2.78 -1.68
CA PHE A 5 -27.01 -2.79 -0.77
C PHE A 5 -27.43 -2.31 0.62
N VAL A 6 -28.16 -1.18 0.71
CA VAL A 6 -28.67 -0.62 1.97
C VAL A 6 -29.57 -1.62 2.72
N ASP A 7 -30.46 -2.32 2.01
CA ASP A 7 -31.37 -3.28 2.64
C ASP A 7 -30.68 -4.53 3.21
N ARG A 8 -29.47 -4.90 2.74
CA ARG A 8 -28.67 -6.00 3.32
C ARG A 8 -28.04 -5.67 4.68
N PHE A 9 -27.76 -4.39 4.97
CA PHE A 9 -27.00 -3.99 6.16
C PHE A 9 -27.87 -3.56 7.36
N ARG A 10 -29.20 -3.59 7.21
CA ARG A 10 -30.14 -3.04 8.19
C ARG A 10 -30.25 -3.81 9.52
N TYR A 11 -29.58 -4.96 9.67
CA TYR A 11 -29.82 -5.92 10.76
C TYR A 11 -28.66 -6.21 11.73
N LYS A 12 -27.52 -5.50 11.68
CA LYS A 12 -26.46 -5.61 12.71
C LYS A 12 -25.89 -4.26 13.13
N ALA A 13 -26.11 -3.90 14.40
CA ALA A 13 -25.91 -2.56 14.95
C ALA A 13 -24.45 -2.04 14.89
N SER A 14 -23.44 -2.89 14.79
CA SER A 14 -22.04 -2.47 14.66
C SER A 14 -21.70 -1.86 13.29
N LYS A 15 -22.43 -2.20 12.21
CA LYS A 15 -22.11 -1.76 10.84
C LYS A 15 -22.62 -0.36 10.47
N ALA A 16 -23.36 0.31 11.36
CA ALA A 16 -23.94 1.63 11.08
C ALA A 16 -22.89 2.76 11.03
N ARG A 17 -21.84 2.71 11.86
CA ARG A 17 -20.80 3.76 11.90
C ARG A 17 -19.90 3.78 10.66
N GLN A 18 -19.42 2.62 10.21
CA GLN A 18 -18.59 2.51 9.00
C GLN A 18 -19.32 3.03 7.75
N ALA A 19 -20.61 2.75 7.61
CA ALA A 19 -21.42 3.25 6.49
C ALA A 19 -21.57 4.79 6.50
N GLN A 20 -21.69 5.40 7.70
CA GLN A 20 -21.76 6.87 7.83
C GLN A 20 -20.42 7.56 7.55
N SER A 21 -19.28 6.94 7.89
CA SER A 21 -17.95 7.48 7.53
C SER A 21 -17.74 7.44 6.01
N ARG A 22 -18.04 6.28 5.39
CA ARG A 22 -17.91 6.08 3.92
C ARG A 22 -18.73 7.09 3.10
N LEU A 23 -19.95 7.42 3.52
CA LEU A 23 -20.78 8.46 2.87
C LEU A 23 -20.22 9.89 3.00
N LYS A 24 -19.41 10.16 4.04
CA LYS A 24 -18.79 11.48 4.25
C LYS A 24 -17.46 11.64 3.49
N ALA A 25 -16.71 10.56 3.33
CA ALA A 25 -15.47 10.55 2.54
C ALA A 25 -15.76 10.67 1.03
N LEU A 26 -16.68 9.87 0.51
CA LEU A 26 -17.05 9.90 -0.92
C LEU A 26 -17.70 11.21 -1.37
N ALA A 27 -18.32 11.97 -0.46
CA ALA A 27 -18.93 13.26 -0.76
C ALA A 27 -17.96 14.46 -0.69
N ARG A 28 -16.67 14.23 -0.38
CA ARG A 28 -15.61 15.27 -0.36
C ARG A 28 -14.70 15.27 -1.59
N LEU A 29 -14.92 14.33 -2.52
CA LEU A 29 -14.10 14.11 -3.71
C LEU A 29 -14.86 14.46 -5.00
N GLU A 30 -15.14 15.75 -5.20
CA GLU A 30 -15.32 16.30 -6.56
C GLU A 30 -14.05 17.09 -6.91
N PRO A 31 -13.13 16.53 -7.72
CA PRO A 31 -11.88 17.19 -8.06
C PRO A 31 -12.11 18.35 -9.03
N ILE A 32 -11.50 19.50 -8.76
CA ILE A 32 -11.30 20.54 -9.76
C ILE A 32 -10.14 20.10 -10.65
N ALA A 33 -10.46 19.43 -11.76
CA ALA A 33 -9.45 18.96 -12.70
C ALA A 33 -8.79 20.13 -13.45
N LEU A 34 -7.48 20.31 -13.23
CA LEU A 34 -6.62 20.96 -14.22
C LEU A 34 -6.41 19.98 -15.39
N PRO A 35 -6.46 20.43 -16.66
CA PRO A 35 -6.20 19.54 -17.79
C PRO A 35 -4.71 19.19 -17.84
N SER A 36 -4.37 17.95 -17.48
CA SER A 36 -3.09 17.33 -17.86
C SER A 36 -3.14 16.89 -19.33
N GLU A 37 -1.98 16.92 -20.01
CA GLU A 37 -1.87 16.46 -21.41
C GLU A 37 -1.71 14.93 -21.50
N GLU A 38 -1.36 14.26 -20.40
CA GLU A 38 -1.31 12.79 -20.34
C GLU A 38 -2.67 12.20 -19.91
N PRO A 39 -3.12 11.09 -20.54
CA PRO A 39 -4.33 10.40 -20.10
C PRO A 39 -4.13 9.85 -18.67
N PRO A 40 -5.14 9.97 -17.78
CA PRO A 40 -4.99 9.65 -16.36
C PRO A 40 -4.56 8.21 -16.14
N ALA A 41 -3.78 7.98 -15.08
CA ALA A 41 -3.29 6.66 -14.72
C ALA A 41 -4.45 5.66 -14.61
N ARG A 42 -4.37 4.58 -15.39
CA ARG A 42 -5.42 3.54 -15.45
C ARG A 42 -4.84 2.22 -14.98
N ILE A 43 -5.53 1.55 -14.06
CA ILE A 43 -5.23 0.19 -13.61
C ILE A 43 -6.57 -0.55 -13.55
N VAL A 44 -6.71 -1.66 -14.28
CA VAL A 44 -7.91 -2.50 -14.24
C VAL A 44 -7.49 -3.97 -14.27
N PHE A 45 -7.63 -4.64 -13.14
CA PHE A 45 -7.37 -6.07 -13.03
C PHE A 45 -8.42 -6.88 -13.81
N PRO A 46 -8.05 -8.04 -14.40
CA PRO A 46 -9.01 -8.94 -15.02
C PRO A 46 -9.79 -9.74 -13.98
N ASP A 47 -11.07 -10.01 -14.26
CA ASP A 47 -11.94 -10.81 -13.40
C ASP A 47 -11.45 -12.27 -13.32
N PRO A 48 -11.21 -12.81 -12.11
CA PRO A 48 -10.78 -14.19 -11.94
C PRO A 48 -11.95 -15.18 -12.06
N PRO A 49 -11.66 -16.48 -12.32
CA PRO A 49 -12.66 -17.52 -12.24
C PRO A 49 -13.19 -17.66 -10.81
N GLN A 50 -14.50 -17.86 -10.65
CA GLN A 50 -15.10 -18.12 -9.34
C GLN A 50 -14.58 -19.44 -8.75
N LEU A 51 -14.05 -19.36 -7.53
CA LEU A 51 -13.53 -20.51 -6.77
C LEU A 51 -14.32 -20.69 -5.47
N ASN A 52 -14.46 -21.93 -5.02
CA ASN A 52 -15.18 -22.24 -3.78
C ASN A 52 -14.31 -21.91 -2.55
N PRO A 53 -14.88 -21.35 -1.47
CA PRO A 53 -14.19 -21.17 -0.20
C PRO A 53 -13.81 -22.52 0.47
N PRO A 54 -12.66 -22.64 1.15
CA PRO A 54 -11.57 -21.67 1.22
C PRO A 54 -10.63 -21.71 0.02
N LEU A 55 -10.01 -20.57 -0.30
CA LEU A 55 -8.89 -20.53 -1.25
C LEU A 55 -7.64 -21.16 -0.65
N ILE A 56 -7.30 -20.75 0.58
CA ILE A 56 -6.17 -21.27 1.36
C ILE A 56 -6.60 -21.47 2.81
N ALA A 57 -6.26 -22.63 3.37
CA ALA A 57 -6.33 -22.89 4.81
C ALA A 57 -4.97 -23.40 5.31
N LEU A 58 -4.44 -22.76 6.35
CA LEU A 58 -3.25 -23.15 7.09
C LEU A 58 -3.71 -23.74 8.43
N GLU A 59 -3.25 -24.93 8.76
CA GLU A 59 -3.54 -25.63 10.02
C GLU A 59 -2.21 -26.05 10.67
N GLY A 60 -1.86 -25.41 11.79
CA GLY A 60 -0.59 -25.61 12.50
C GLY A 60 0.66 -25.39 11.65
N ALA A 61 0.55 -24.66 10.53
CA ALA A 61 1.60 -24.63 9.52
C ALA A 61 2.86 -23.91 10.02
N ALA A 62 4.02 -24.35 9.54
CA ALA A 62 5.31 -23.72 9.79
C ALA A 62 6.06 -23.53 8.48
N VAL A 63 6.77 -22.40 8.34
CA VAL A 63 7.48 -22.05 7.11
C VAL A 63 8.81 -21.36 7.43
N GLY A 64 9.82 -21.64 6.61
CA GLY A 64 11.15 -21.05 6.69
C GLY A 64 11.99 -21.47 5.49
N TYR A 65 13.16 -20.85 5.35
CA TYR A 65 14.05 -21.09 4.21
C TYR A 65 15.01 -22.28 4.42
N VAL A 66 15.23 -22.69 5.66
CA VAL A 66 16.15 -23.76 6.02
C VAL A 66 15.38 -24.86 6.76
N PRO A 67 15.52 -26.14 6.37
CA PRO A 67 14.91 -27.26 7.08
C PRO A 67 15.23 -27.23 8.59
N GLY A 68 14.20 -27.42 9.42
CA GLY A 68 14.33 -27.38 10.89
C GLY A 68 14.47 -25.97 11.51
N LYS A 69 14.53 -24.88 10.71
CA LYS A 69 14.52 -23.49 11.19
C LYS A 69 13.31 -22.73 10.63
N PRO A 70 12.10 -22.91 11.20
CA PRO A 70 10.94 -22.11 10.82
C PRO A 70 11.16 -20.64 11.19
N VAL A 71 10.83 -19.75 10.26
CA VAL A 71 10.70 -18.30 10.50
C VAL A 71 9.34 -18.01 11.14
N LEU A 72 8.30 -18.71 10.68
CA LEU A 72 6.95 -18.66 11.23
C LEU A 72 6.47 -20.07 11.57
N SER A 73 5.71 -20.19 12.65
CA SER A 73 5.20 -21.44 13.21
C SER A 73 3.79 -21.25 13.80
N ARG A 74 3.03 -22.34 13.93
CA ARG A 74 1.64 -22.33 14.44
C ARG A 74 0.77 -21.35 13.63
N LEU A 75 0.83 -21.47 12.31
CA LEU A 75 0.03 -20.67 11.39
C LEU A 75 -1.33 -21.34 11.20
N ASP A 76 -2.33 -20.75 11.85
CA ASP A 76 -3.74 -21.16 11.81
C ASP A 76 -4.56 -20.03 11.18
N LEU A 77 -4.59 -20.00 9.84
CA LEU A 77 -5.10 -18.87 9.04
C LEU A 77 -5.96 -19.37 7.87
N ARG A 78 -7.03 -18.63 7.56
CA ARG A 78 -7.97 -18.95 6.48
C ARG A 78 -8.20 -17.73 5.59
N LEU A 79 -8.07 -17.96 4.29
CA LEU A 79 -8.29 -17.00 3.21
C LEU A 79 -9.38 -17.50 2.27
N ASP A 80 -10.41 -16.68 2.09
CA ASP A 80 -11.61 -16.91 1.27
C ASP A 80 -11.63 -15.97 0.04
N PRO A 81 -12.46 -16.22 -1.01
CA PRO A 81 -12.33 -15.58 -2.32
C PRO A 81 -12.48 -14.05 -2.39
N ASP A 82 -13.18 -13.45 -1.43
CA ASP A 82 -13.43 -11.99 -1.42
C ASP A 82 -12.50 -11.25 -0.43
N ASP A 83 -11.61 -11.96 0.28
CA ASP A 83 -10.83 -11.38 1.38
C ASP A 83 -9.94 -10.21 0.95
N ARG A 84 -9.92 -9.15 1.76
CA ARG A 84 -8.95 -8.05 1.72
C ARG A 84 -8.14 -8.04 3.00
N ILE A 85 -6.91 -8.56 2.94
CA ILE A 85 -6.06 -8.79 4.11
C ILE A 85 -4.81 -7.91 4.03
N ALA A 86 -4.53 -7.11 5.07
CA ALA A 86 -3.22 -6.49 5.25
C ALA A 86 -2.34 -7.32 6.21
N LEU A 87 -1.07 -7.51 5.86
CA LEU A 87 -0.07 -8.13 6.74
C LEU A 87 0.67 -7.04 7.52
N LEU A 88 0.39 -6.97 8.81
CA LEU A 88 1.01 -6.04 9.76
C LEU A 88 2.23 -6.68 10.44
N GLY A 89 3.09 -5.85 11.04
CA GLY A 89 4.26 -6.26 11.80
C GLY A 89 5.54 -5.54 11.39
N ALA A 90 6.55 -5.60 12.25
CA ALA A 90 7.86 -4.98 12.00
C ALA A 90 8.59 -5.58 10.79
N ASN A 91 9.60 -4.88 10.28
CA ASN A 91 10.48 -5.43 9.25
C ASN A 91 11.37 -6.53 9.84
N GLY A 92 11.56 -7.62 9.11
CA GLY A 92 12.20 -8.84 9.61
C GLY A 92 11.27 -9.85 10.30
N ASN A 93 10.04 -9.48 10.70
CA ASN A 93 9.10 -10.42 11.36
C ASN A 93 8.61 -11.57 10.44
N GLY A 94 8.86 -11.49 9.12
CA GLY A 94 8.52 -12.55 8.17
C GLY A 94 7.27 -12.29 7.31
N LYS A 95 6.80 -11.05 7.19
CA LYS A 95 5.67 -10.65 6.30
C LYS A 95 5.82 -11.24 4.89
N THR A 96 6.92 -10.96 4.20
CA THR A 96 7.24 -11.53 2.87
C THR A 96 7.39 -13.05 2.88
N THR A 97 7.78 -13.67 4.01
CA THR A 97 7.84 -15.14 4.14
C THR A 97 6.44 -15.75 4.19
N LEU A 98 5.50 -15.13 4.90
CA LEU A 98 4.08 -15.50 4.87
C LEU A 98 3.48 -15.25 3.49
N ALA A 99 3.77 -14.11 2.86
CA ALA A 99 3.32 -13.78 1.51
C ALA A 99 3.82 -14.83 0.48
N ARG A 100 5.09 -15.25 0.56
CA ARG A 100 5.66 -16.34 -0.27
C ARG A 100 5.04 -17.71 0.02
N LEU A 101 4.70 -18.01 1.29
CA LEU A 101 3.92 -19.21 1.63
C LEU A 101 2.56 -19.16 0.95
N LEU A 102 1.78 -18.08 1.12
CA LEU A 102 0.46 -17.92 0.50
C LEU A 102 0.54 -18.03 -1.03
N ALA A 103 1.55 -17.42 -1.66
CA ALA A 103 1.82 -17.51 -3.10
C ALA A 103 2.14 -18.93 -3.61
N GLY A 104 2.44 -19.88 -2.73
CA GLY A 104 2.93 -21.21 -3.11
C GLY A 104 4.39 -21.24 -3.57
N ARG A 105 5.10 -20.11 -3.44
CA ARG A 105 6.54 -19.97 -3.78
C ARG A 105 7.47 -20.53 -2.69
N LEU A 106 6.92 -20.88 -1.53
CA LEU A 106 7.67 -21.49 -0.42
C LEU A 106 6.83 -22.62 0.21
N ALA A 107 7.42 -23.80 0.35
CA ALA A 107 6.76 -24.97 0.93
C ALA A 107 6.71 -24.88 2.47
N PRO A 108 5.65 -25.43 3.11
CA PRO A 108 5.62 -25.58 4.56
C PRO A 108 6.67 -26.61 5.02
N ILE A 109 7.35 -26.31 6.13
CA ILE A 109 8.25 -27.24 6.83
C ILE A 109 7.44 -28.24 7.67
N ALA A 110 6.31 -27.81 8.23
CA ALA A 110 5.41 -28.64 9.03
C ALA A 110 3.96 -28.11 8.96
N GLY A 111 3.02 -28.90 9.51
CA GLY A 111 1.59 -28.63 9.49
C GLY A 111 0.94 -28.88 8.12
N ARG A 112 -0.31 -28.44 7.95
CA ARG A 112 -1.10 -28.66 6.74
C ARG A 112 -1.42 -27.34 6.04
N VAL A 113 -1.30 -27.35 4.72
CA VAL A 113 -1.62 -26.22 3.83
C VAL A 113 -2.56 -26.72 2.74
N THR A 114 -3.85 -26.46 2.90
CA THR A 114 -4.88 -26.80 1.93
C THR A 114 -5.06 -25.63 0.97
N ARG A 115 -5.12 -25.91 -0.34
CA ARG A 115 -5.31 -24.91 -1.41
C ARG A 115 -6.38 -25.40 -2.38
N SER A 116 -7.17 -24.48 -2.93
CA SER A 116 -7.99 -24.78 -4.09
C SER A 116 -7.13 -25.16 -5.30
N ALA A 117 -7.40 -26.31 -5.94
CA ALA A 117 -6.55 -26.87 -7.00
C ALA A 117 -6.46 -26.00 -8.27
N LYS A 118 -7.39 -25.06 -8.47
CA LYS A 118 -7.42 -24.08 -9.57
C LYS A 118 -6.98 -22.67 -9.13
N LEU A 119 -6.39 -22.52 -7.94
CA LEU A 119 -5.96 -21.22 -7.43
C LEU A 119 -4.70 -20.74 -8.16
N ALA A 120 -4.89 -19.88 -9.15
CA ALA A 120 -3.82 -19.04 -9.69
C ALA A 120 -3.57 -17.84 -8.74
N CYS A 121 -2.29 -17.56 -8.45
CA CYS A 121 -1.87 -16.47 -7.58
C CYS A 121 -0.95 -15.50 -8.33
N GLY A 122 -1.36 -14.24 -8.44
CA GLY A 122 -0.47 -13.15 -8.81
C GLY A 122 0.33 -12.73 -7.58
N PHE A 123 1.65 -12.62 -7.70
CA PHE A 123 2.51 -12.11 -6.64
C PHE A 123 3.41 -11.03 -7.23
N PHE A 124 3.11 -9.79 -6.87
CA PHE A 124 3.87 -8.58 -7.18
C PHE A 124 4.92 -8.41 -6.09
N ALA A 125 6.19 -8.41 -6.48
CA ALA A 125 7.32 -8.16 -5.61
C ALA A 125 8.11 -6.97 -6.14
N GLN A 126 8.55 -6.08 -5.24
CA GLN A 126 9.38 -4.91 -5.58
C GLN A 126 10.54 -5.24 -6.54
N HIS A 127 11.30 -6.32 -6.25
CA HIS A 127 12.45 -6.77 -7.05
C HIS A 127 12.12 -7.14 -8.51
N GLN A 128 10.85 -7.46 -8.86
CA GLN A 128 10.50 -7.85 -10.24
C GLN A 128 10.59 -6.69 -11.23
N ILE A 129 10.56 -5.45 -10.75
CA ILE A 129 10.78 -4.25 -11.58
C ILE A 129 12.24 -4.17 -12.05
N GLU A 130 13.18 -4.65 -11.23
CA GLU A 130 14.62 -4.70 -11.54
C GLU A 130 14.99 -5.88 -12.46
N GLU A 131 14.20 -6.96 -12.44
CA GLU A 131 14.34 -8.12 -13.33
C GLU A 131 13.79 -7.85 -14.75
N MET A 132 13.19 -6.69 -15.00
CA MET A 132 12.70 -6.35 -16.34
C MET A 132 13.85 -6.10 -17.32
N ARG A 133 13.72 -6.68 -18.51
CA ARG A 133 14.64 -6.49 -19.63
C ARG A 133 14.50 -5.05 -20.16
N PRO A 134 15.56 -4.23 -20.12
CA PRO A 134 15.49 -2.79 -20.41
C PRO A 134 15.21 -2.50 -21.88
N ASP A 135 15.73 -3.34 -22.78
CA ASP A 135 15.65 -3.16 -24.24
C ASP A 135 14.34 -3.70 -24.86
N GLU A 136 13.54 -4.46 -24.10
CA GLU A 136 12.23 -4.98 -24.53
C GLU A 136 11.13 -3.94 -24.23
N SER A 137 10.12 -3.83 -25.10
CA SER A 137 8.96 -2.98 -24.84
C SER A 137 7.93 -3.63 -23.92
N ALA A 138 6.99 -2.82 -23.41
CA ALA A 138 5.84 -3.34 -22.65
C ALA A 138 5.05 -4.41 -23.44
N PHE A 139 4.93 -4.23 -24.76
CA PHE A 139 4.34 -5.21 -25.68
C PHE A 139 5.13 -6.51 -25.76
N ASP A 140 6.45 -6.44 -25.90
CA ASP A 140 7.31 -7.64 -26.01
C ASP A 140 7.29 -8.47 -24.73
N HIS A 141 7.38 -7.81 -23.58
CA HIS A 141 7.31 -8.45 -22.26
C HIS A 141 6.04 -9.26 -22.07
N LEU A 142 4.89 -8.70 -22.42
CA LEU A 142 3.61 -9.36 -22.27
C LEU A 142 3.37 -10.43 -23.36
N SER A 143 3.75 -10.17 -24.61
CA SER A 143 3.65 -11.13 -25.72
C SER A 143 4.47 -12.40 -25.44
N ARG A 144 5.69 -12.25 -24.91
CA ARG A 144 6.55 -13.37 -24.49
C ARG A 144 5.91 -14.26 -23.41
N LEU A 145 4.99 -13.72 -22.62
CA LEU A 145 4.28 -14.41 -21.56
C LEU A 145 2.87 -14.88 -21.98
N MET A 146 2.43 -14.52 -23.19
CA MET A 146 1.12 -14.85 -23.77
C MET A 146 1.28 -15.21 -25.27
N PRO A 147 2.08 -16.24 -25.62
CA PRO A 147 2.45 -16.54 -27.01
C PRO A 147 1.28 -17.03 -27.88
N ASP A 148 0.21 -17.52 -27.27
CA ASP A 148 -1.00 -18.01 -27.94
C ASP A 148 -2.04 -16.89 -28.20
N ASP A 149 -1.86 -15.70 -27.62
CA ASP A 149 -2.78 -14.57 -27.75
C ASP A 149 -2.43 -13.68 -28.95
N THR A 150 -3.44 -13.04 -29.55
CA THR A 150 -3.22 -12.12 -30.67
C THR A 150 -2.54 -10.81 -30.20
N PRO A 151 -1.75 -10.14 -31.07
CA PRO A 151 -1.21 -8.80 -30.79
C PRO A 151 -2.28 -7.79 -30.36
N GLU A 152 -3.50 -7.92 -30.85
CA GLU A 152 -4.66 -7.11 -30.47
C GLU A 152 -5.08 -7.36 -29.02
N ALA A 153 -5.09 -8.63 -28.57
CA ALA A 153 -5.41 -9.01 -27.19
C ALA A 153 -4.34 -8.54 -26.20
N VAL A 154 -3.06 -8.69 -26.57
CA VAL A 154 -1.91 -8.16 -25.80
C VAL A 154 -2.03 -6.64 -25.63
N ARG A 155 -2.26 -5.90 -26.73
CA ARG A 155 -2.47 -4.44 -26.69
C ARG A 155 -3.71 -4.05 -25.89
N ALA A 156 -4.82 -4.77 -26.01
CA ALA A 156 -6.04 -4.51 -25.24
C ALA A 156 -5.82 -4.72 -23.73
N ARG A 157 -4.97 -5.69 -23.34
CA ARG A 157 -4.58 -5.89 -21.94
C ARG A 157 -3.67 -4.77 -21.44
N LEU A 158 -2.67 -4.36 -22.21
CA LEU A 158 -1.79 -3.22 -21.88
C LEU A 158 -2.57 -1.90 -21.73
N GLY A 159 -3.59 -1.67 -22.57
CA GLY A 159 -4.51 -0.52 -22.47
C GLY A 159 -5.37 -0.49 -21.20
N ARG A 160 -5.44 -1.58 -20.42
CA ARG A 160 -6.05 -1.59 -19.06
C ARG A 160 -5.11 -1.00 -17.99
N PHE A 161 -3.81 -0.94 -18.27
CA PHE A 161 -2.77 -0.41 -17.39
C PHE A 161 -2.22 0.95 -17.88
N GLY A 162 -2.95 1.61 -18.79
CA GLY A 162 -2.60 2.94 -19.32
C GLY A 162 -1.50 2.95 -20.39
N PHE A 163 -1.16 1.80 -20.97
CA PHE A 163 -0.27 1.73 -22.13
C PHE A 163 -1.09 1.86 -23.42
N GLY A 164 -1.12 3.06 -23.98
CA GLY A 164 -1.73 3.37 -25.28
C GLY A 164 -0.98 2.74 -26.47
N GLN A 165 -1.47 2.95 -27.70
CA GLN A 165 -0.94 2.27 -28.89
C GLN A 165 0.56 2.50 -29.09
N GLU A 166 1.05 3.74 -28.96
CA GLU A 166 2.46 4.08 -29.12
C GLU A 166 3.27 3.69 -27.87
N LYS A 167 2.77 4.04 -26.68
CA LYS A 167 3.42 3.81 -25.38
C LYS A 167 3.64 2.32 -25.06
N ALA A 168 2.87 1.42 -25.68
CA ALA A 168 3.09 -0.03 -25.57
C ALA A 168 4.40 -0.52 -26.22
N PHE A 169 4.94 0.21 -27.20
CA PHE A 169 6.18 -0.14 -27.91
C PHE A 169 7.42 0.63 -27.41
N VAL A 170 7.26 1.46 -26.37
CA VAL A 170 8.38 2.13 -25.69
C VAL A 170 9.17 1.09 -24.88
N ALA A 171 10.50 1.15 -24.96
CA ALA A 171 11.41 0.27 -24.24
C ALA A 171 11.31 0.50 -22.72
N VAL A 172 11.43 -0.57 -21.92
CA VAL A 172 11.31 -0.47 -20.45
C VAL A 172 12.32 0.51 -19.83
N ASN A 173 13.49 0.69 -20.43
CA ASN A 173 14.49 1.65 -19.97
C ASN A 173 13.99 3.11 -19.99
N ASP A 174 13.09 3.45 -20.93
CA ASP A 174 12.56 4.79 -21.12
C ASP A 174 11.24 5.02 -20.36
N LEU A 175 10.71 3.97 -19.70
CA LEU A 175 9.50 4.05 -18.87
C LEU A 175 9.77 4.62 -17.48
N SER A 176 8.84 5.47 -17.03
CA SER A 176 8.86 6.01 -15.66
C SER A 176 8.75 4.91 -14.60
N GLY A 177 9.10 5.23 -13.34
CA GLY A 177 8.96 4.28 -12.23
C GLY A 177 7.51 3.76 -12.08
N GLY A 178 6.54 4.67 -12.22
CA GLY A 178 5.12 4.35 -12.13
C GLY A 178 4.62 3.53 -13.31
N GLU A 179 5.16 3.74 -14.50
CA GLU A 179 4.89 2.91 -15.68
C GLU A 179 5.45 1.51 -15.53
N ARG A 180 6.70 1.36 -15.07
CA ARG A 180 7.29 0.03 -14.82
C ARG A 180 6.53 -0.75 -13.74
N ALA A 181 6.04 -0.06 -12.70
CA ALA A 181 5.14 -0.66 -11.71
C ALA A 181 3.79 -1.08 -12.34
N ARG A 182 3.15 -0.23 -13.16
CA ARG A 182 1.91 -0.58 -13.90
C ARG A 182 2.11 -1.73 -14.89
N LEU A 183 3.25 -1.80 -15.57
CA LEU A 183 3.63 -2.93 -16.41
C LEU A 183 3.75 -4.20 -15.58
N ASN A 184 4.44 -4.17 -14.43
CA ASN A 184 4.57 -5.33 -13.56
C ASN A 184 3.19 -5.84 -13.08
N LEU A 185 2.27 -4.94 -12.71
CA LEU A 185 0.88 -5.31 -12.42
C LEU A 185 0.18 -6.00 -13.61
N ALA A 186 0.39 -5.53 -14.84
CA ALA A 186 -0.12 -6.19 -16.05
C ALA A 186 0.48 -7.60 -16.25
N LEU A 187 1.80 -7.76 -16.05
CA LEU A 187 2.51 -9.04 -16.21
C LEU A 187 2.11 -10.07 -15.13
N VAL A 188 1.87 -9.61 -13.89
CA VAL A 188 1.48 -10.44 -12.74
C VAL A 188 0.01 -10.86 -12.81
N THR A 189 -0.87 -10.02 -13.37
CA THR A 189 -2.31 -10.31 -13.44
C THR A 189 -2.77 -10.95 -14.77
N ARG A 190 -1.84 -11.22 -15.69
CA ARG A 190 -2.14 -11.77 -17.03
C ARG A 190 -3.05 -13.02 -17.00
N ASP A 191 -2.81 -13.94 -16.07
CA ASP A 191 -3.50 -15.23 -15.99
C ASP A 191 -4.84 -15.17 -15.22
N ALA A 192 -5.37 -13.95 -14.99
CA ALA A 192 -6.57 -13.70 -14.18
C ALA A 192 -6.56 -14.43 -12.82
N PRO A 193 -5.51 -14.24 -12.00
CA PRO A 193 -5.34 -14.97 -10.74
C PRO A 193 -6.46 -14.64 -9.76
N ALA A 194 -6.98 -15.63 -9.03
CA ALA A 194 -8.02 -15.44 -8.02
C ALA A 194 -7.49 -14.94 -6.66
N LEU A 195 -6.17 -14.87 -6.50
CA LEU A 195 -5.48 -14.25 -5.37
C LEU A 195 -4.39 -13.31 -5.89
N LEU A 196 -4.42 -12.06 -5.47
CA LEU A 196 -3.33 -11.11 -5.65
C LEU A 196 -2.57 -10.93 -4.32
N ILE A 197 -1.24 -10.95 -4.40
CA ILE A 197 -0.36 -10.64 -3.28
C ILE A 197 0.53 -9.50 -3.72
N LEU A 198 0.47 -8.40 -2.97
CA LEU A 198 1.06 -7.12 -3.34
C LEU A 198 2.06 -6.70 -2.25
N ASP A 199 3.36 -6.87 -2.52
CA ASP A 199 4.46 -6.54 -1.60
C ASP A 199 5.06 -5.18 -1.97
N GLU A 200 4.76 -4.16 -1.15
CA GLU A 200 4.97 -2.71 -1.35
C GLU A 200 4.52 -2.17 -2.73
N PRO A 201 3.22 -2.27 -3.07
CA PRO A 201 2.73 -1.95 -4.42
C PRO A 201 2.71 -0.46 -4.76
N THR A 202 2.82 0.43 -3.77
CA THR A 202 2.84 1.89 -4.00
C THR A 202 4.25 2.45 -4.19
N ASN A 203 5.30 1.64 -3.96
CA ASN A 203 6.66 2.02 -4.29
C ASN A 203 6.77 2.34 -5.79
N HIS A 204 7.35 3.49 -6.10
CA HIS A 204 7.48 4.05 -7.45
C HIS A 204 6.18 4.50 -8.13
N LEU A 205 5.00 4.42 -7.48
CA LEU A 205 3.75 5.02 -7.97
C LEU A 205 3.62 6.49 -7.55
N ASP A 206 3.26 7.32 -8.52
CA ASP A 206 2.73 8.68 -8.32
C ASP A 206 1.31 8.67 -7.70
N ILE A 207 0.78 9.86 -7.40
CA ILE A 207 -0.52 10.02 -6.71
C ILE A 207 -1.66 9.45 -7.56
N GLU A 208 -1.74 9.79 -8.85
CA GLU A 208 -2.79 9.30 -9.75
C GLU A 208 -2.77 7.77 -9.87
N ALA A 209 -1.58 7.17 -9.99
CA ALA A 209 -1.45 5.72 -10.09
C ALA A 209 -1.72 5.01 -8.76
N ARG A 210 -1.50 5.65 -7.60
CA ARG A 210 -1.95 5.14 -6.29
C ARG A 210 -3.46 5.15 -6.17
N GLU A 211 -4.13 6.24 -6.57
CA GLU A 211 -5.59 6.31 -6.59
C GLU A 211 -6.20 5.26 -7.54
N ALA A 212 -5.63 5.12 -8.74
CA ALA A 212 -6.02 4.09 -9.69
C ALA A 212 -5.81 2.67 -9.14
N LEU A 213 -4.75 2.44 -8.36
CA LEU A 213 -4.50 1.17 -7.68
C LEU A 213 -5.53 0.90 -6.59
N VAL A 214 -5.85 1.89 -5.74
CA VAL A 214 -6.90 1.78 -4.71
C VAL A 214 -8.24 1.39 -5.34
N GLN A 215 -8.63 2.05 -6.44
CA GLN A 215 -9.85 1.75 -7.18
C GLN A 215 -9.79 0.32 -7.75
N ALA A 216 -8.70 -0.05 -8.43
CA ALA A 216 -8.52 -1.37 -9.02
C ALA A 216 -8.60 -2.50 -7.98
N ILE A 217 -8.03 -2.34 -6.79
CA ILE A 217 -8.08 -3.36 -5.73
C ILE A 217 -9.49 -3.46 -5.12
N ASN A 218 -10.21 -2.34 -4.99
CA ASN A 218 -11.59 -2.33 -4.50
C ASN A 218 -12.59 -2.95 -5.49
N ASP A 219 -12.40 -2.74 -6.81
CA ASP A 219 -13.25 -3.31 -7.86
C ASP A 219 -12.95 -4.79 -8.18
N PHE A 220 -11.78 -5.30 -7.78
CA PHE A 220 -11.33 -6.64 -8.12
C PHE A 220 -12.21 -7.76 -7.50
N PRO A 221 -12.69 -8.77 -8.26
CA PRO A 221 -13.56 -9.81 -7.70
C PRO A 221 -12.84 -10.94 -6.93
N GLY A 222 -11.50 -10.98 -6.93
CA GLY A 222 -10.72 -11.99 -6.22
C GLY A 222 -10.19 -11.52 -4.87
N ALA A 223 -9.40 -12.37 -4.21
CA ALA A 223 -8.84 -12.09 -2.90
C ALA A 223 -7.52 -11.31 -3.01
N VAL A 224 -7.20 -10.48 -2.02
CA VAL A 224 -6.01 -9.62 -2.04
C VAL A 224 -5.31 -9.63 -0.69
N VAL A 225 -4.00 -9.86 -0.71
CA VAL A 225 -3.11 -9.77 0.45
C VAL A 225 -2.11 -8.64 0.21
N LEU A 226 -2.19 -7.61 1.03
CA LEU A 226 -1.33 -6.42 0.99
C LEU A 226 -0.21 -6.57 2.03
N VAL A 227 1.02 -6.32 1.62
CA VAL A 227 2.12 -5.97 2.51
C VAL A 227 2.49 -4.54 2.13
N SER A 228 2.21 -3.57 3.01
CA SER A 228 2.69 -2.21 2.79
C SER A 228 2.89 -1.43 4.07
N HIS A 229 3.75 -0.42 4.01
CA HIS A 229 3.82 0.68 4.99
C HIS A 229 2.95 1.89 4.62
N ASP A 230 2.25 1.87 3.48
CA ASP A 230 1.30 2.91 3.07
C ASP A 230 -0.02 2.78 3.83
N TRP A 231 -0.12 3.50 4.96
CA TRP A 231 -1.28 3.50 5.85
C TRP A 231 -2.59 3.88 5.14
N HIS A 232 -2.52 4.84 4.21
CA HIS A 232 -3.69 5.33 3.48
C HIS A 232 -4.23 4.27 2.52
N LEU A 233 -3.34 3.57 1.79
CA LEU A 233 -3.74 2.42 0.98
C LEU A 233 -4.37 1.32 1.86
N LEU A 234 -3.78 0.99 3.00
CA LEU A 234 -4.32 -0.06 3.87
C LEU A 234 -5.71 0.31 4.42
N GLU A 235 -5.92 1.55 4.84
CA GLU A 235 -7.21 2.03 5.35
C GLU A 235 -8.32 1.99 4.29
N LEU A 236 -8.01 2.34 3.04
CA LEU A 236 -8.97 2.40 1.94
C LEU A 236 -9.34 1.03 1.35
N VAL A 237 -8.61 -0.03 1.68
CA VAL A 237 -8.68 -1.32 0.95
C VAL A 237 -8.78 -2.55 1.85
N ALA A 238 -8.16 -2.57 3.04
CA ALA A 238 -8.11 -3.77 3.88
C ALA A 238 -9.33 -3.91 4.79
N ASP A 239 -10.08 -5.02 4.65
CA ASP A 239 -11.19 -5.38 5.56
C ASP A 239 -10.72 -6.21 6.77
N ARG A 240 -9.54 -6.85 6.67
CA ARG A 240 -8.98 -7.75 7.69
C ARG A 240 -7.49 -7.48 7.88
N LEU A 241 -7.04 -7.55 9.13
CA LEU A 241 -5.64 -7.30 9.50
C LEU A 241 -5.04 -8.58 10.08
N TRP A 242 -3.86 -8.99 9.60
CA TRP A 242 -3.10 -10.14 10.13
C TRP A 242 -1.76 -9.66 10.69
N LEU A 243 -1.56 -9.80 12.01
CA LEU A 243 -0.34 -9.40 12.68
C LEU A 243 0.70 -10.51 12.63
N VAL A 244 1.85 -10.23 12.01
CA VAL A 244 3.02 -11.10 11.94
C VAL A 244 4.04 -10.66 13.00
N GLU A 245 4.17 -11.43 14.07
CA GLU A 245 4.99 -11.11 15.24
C GLU A 245 5.41 -12.40 15.98
N GLY A 246 6.54 -12.39 16.69
CA GLY A 246 6.91 -13.47 17.62
C GLY A 246 7.10 -14.85 16.99
N GLY A 247 7.40 -14.91 15.68
CA GLY A 247 7.55 -16.18 14.95
C GLY A 247 6.21 -16.88 14.65
N THR A 248 5.12 -16.12 14.58
CA THR A 248 3.79 -16.59 14.16
C THR A 248 3.03 -15.48 13.42
N ALA A 249 1.83 -15.78 12.90
CA ALA A 249 0.93 -14.79 12.34
C ALA A 249 -0.51 -15.13 12.73
N ARG A 250 -1.26 -14.11 13.15
CA ARG A 250 -2.62 -14.26 13.70
C ARG A 250 -3.55 -13.15 13.18
N PRO A 251 -4.88 -13.36 13.12
CA PRO A 251 -5.82 -12.26 12.97
C PRO A 251 -5.60 -11.20 14.05
N PHE A 252 -5.74 -9.94 13.66
CA PHE A 252 -5.72 -8.78 14.54
C PHE A 252 -7.15 -8.23 14.61
N GLU A 253 -7.67 -8.08 15.84
CA GLU A 253 -9.08 -7.74 16.11
C GLU A 253 -9.32 -6.23 16.29
N GLY A 254 -8.25 -5.42 16.32
CA GLY A 254 -8.33 -3.95 16.30
C GLY A 254 -8.29 -3.40 14.87
N ASP A 255 -8.34 -2.08 14.74
CA ASP A 255 -8.15 -1.37 13.47
C ASP A 255 -6.68 -0.92 13.24
N LEU A 256 -6.44 -0.13 12.20
CA LEU A 256 -5.11 0.40 11.92
C LEU A 256 -4.65 1.37 13.02
N GLU A 257 -5.51 2.25 13.53
CA GLU A 257 -5.17 3.17 14.63
C GLU A 257 -4.79 2.40 15.92
N ASP A 258 -5.50 1.31 16.24
CA ASP A 258 -5.16 0.43 17.34
C ASP A 258 -3.77 -0.19 17.18
N TYR A 259 -3.41 -0.62 15.96
CA TYR A 259 -2.08 -1.13 15.67
C TYR A 259 -1.01 -0.02 15.75
N GLU A 260 -1.31 1.20 15.28
CA GLU A 260 -0.40 2.34 15.41
C GLU A 260 -0.11 2.66 16.87
N ARG A 261 -1.17 2.79 17.69
CA ARG A 261 -1.08 2.97 19.15
C ARG A 261 -0.25 1.84 19.77
N GLN A 262 -0.50 0.58 19.42
CA GLN A 262 0.26 -0.55 19.94
C GLN A 262 1.76 -0.49 19.55
N VAL A 263 2.12 -0.04 18.35
CA VAL A 263 3.52 0.11 17.93
C VAL A 263 4.20 1.27 18.67
N LEU A 264 3.50 2.41 18.83
CA LEU A 264 3.99 3.58 19.56
C LEU A 264 4.18 3.28 21.06
N ASP A 265 3.18 2.67 21.70
CA ASP A 265 3.22 2.25 23.11
C ASP A 265 4.22 1.12 23.32
N GLY A 266 4.36 0.19 22.37
CA GLY A 266 5.36 -0.88 22.38
C GLY A 266 6.79 -0.36 22.28
N ALA A 267 7.02 0.71 21.52
CA ALA A 267 8.31 1.41 21.47
C ALA A 267 8.63 2.17 22.78
N GLY A 268 7.60 2.61 23.52
CA GLY A 268 7.74 3.20 24.86
C GLY A 268 7.91 2.17 25.99
N SER A 269 7.22 1.03 25.90
CA SER A 269 7.14 0.00 26.95
C SER A 269 8.29 -1.03 26.88
N GLY A 270 9.51 -0.52 26.86
CA GLY A 270 10.75 -1.30 26.87
C GLY A 270 11.05 -2.00 28.21
N ASN A 271 10.27 -3.04 28.52
CA ASN A 271 10.51 -4.10 29.51
C ASN A 271 10.25 -3.79 31.01
N GLY A 272 9.10 -4.27 31.51
CA GLY A 272 8.72 -4.24 32.93
C GLY A 272 7.93 -5.48 33.39
N GLY A 273 8.55 -6.67 33.40
CA GLY A 273 7.87 -7.90 33.85
C GLY A 273 8.80 -9.11 34.05
N ARG A 274 9.36 -9.23 35.26
CA ARG A 274 10.17 -10.35 35.82
C ARG A 274 9.86 -11.74 35.22
N SER A 275 10.81 -12.60 34.87
CA SER A 275 12.21 -12.77 35.30
C SER A 275 13.07 -13.38 34.15
N SER A 276 14.37 -13.71 34.24
CA SER A 276 15.29 -13.87 35.38
C SER A 276 16.73 -13.39 35.07
N GLU A 277 17.73 -13.91 35.81
CA GLU A 277 19.14 -13.52 35.78
C GLU A 277 20.07 -14.59 35.13
N PRO A 278 21.38 -14.34 34.94
CA PRO A 278 21.98 -13.17 34.29
C PRO A 278 23.14 -13.51 33.32
N GLN A 279 23.39 -12.64 32.32
CA GLN A 279 24.76 -12.44 31.79
C GLN A 279 25.03 -10.93 31.60
N SER A 280 25.98 -10.42 32.38
CA SER A 280 26.28 -8.99 32.52
C SER A 280 27.63 -8.65 31.91
N GLY A 281 27.61 -7.91 30.80
CA GLY A 281 28.81 -7.44 30.09
C GLY A 281 28.42 -6.66 28.84
N SER A 282 28.09 -7.38 27.76
CA SER A 282 27.78 -6.81 26.44
C SER A 282 26.61 -5.79 26.44
N ARG A 283 25.53 -6.04 27.20
CA ARG A 283 24.33 -5.17 27.23
C ARG A 283 24.58 -3.73 27.67
N ARG A 284 25.65 -3.44 28.44
CA ARG A 284 25.90 -2.07 28.94
C ARG A 284 26.58 -1.19 27.89
N ALA A 285 27.42 -1.77 27.02
CA ALA A 285 28.00 -1.09 25.87
C ALA A 285 26.94 -0.84 24.78
N ALA A 286 26.18 -1.88 24.40
CA ALA A 286 25.11 -1.75 23.40
C ALA A 286 24.05 -0.70 23.80
N ARG A 287 23.72 -0.57 25.09
CA ARG A 287 22.80 0.47 25.60
C ARG A 287 23.35 1.89 25.55
N ARG A 288 24.68 2.09 25.60
CA ARG A 288 25.30 3.42 25.40
C ARG A 288 25.25 3.83 23.94
N VAL A 289 25.75 2.99 23.04
CA VAL A 289 25.73 3.24 21.59
C VAL A 289 24.31 3.49 21.07
N ALA A 290 23.33 2.70 21.53
CA ALA A 290 21.92 2.90 21.17
C ALA A 290 21.24 4.08 21.89
N ALA A 291 21.87 4.73 22.88
CA ALA A 291 21.39 5.97 23.49
C ALA A 291 22.07 7.20 22.89
N GLU A 292 23.32 7.07 22.45
CA GLU A 292 24.08 8.07 21.69
C GLU A 292 23.46 8.26 20.30
N ARG A 293 23.27 7.18 19.52
CA ARG A 293 22.54 7.22 18.23
C ARG A 293 21.12 7.80 18.33
N ARG A 294 20.44 7.60 19.47
CA ARG A 294 19.11 8.20 19.71
C ARG A 294 19.18 9.71 20.00
N ARG A 295 20.28 10.22 20.52
CA ARG A 295 20.50 11.67 20.70
C ARG A 295 20.93 12.35 19.39
N GLU A 296 21.63 11.62 18.52
CA GLU A 296 22.06 12.09 17.20
C GLU A 296 20.87 12.22 16.23
N LEU A 297 19.96 11.23 16.21
CA LEU A 297 18.75 11.23 15.36
C LEU A 297 17.59 12.13 15.86
N GLU A 298 17.58 12.49 17.15
CA GLU A 298 16.52 13.32 17.75
C GLU A 298 16.34 14.71 17.10
N PRO A 299 17.38 15.52 16.83
CA PRO A 299 17.22 16.80 16.12
C PRO A 299 16.67 16.64 14.70
N LEU A 300 17.03 15.58 13.97
CA LEU A 300 16.49 15.31 12.63
C LEU A 300 14.99 14.97 12.70
N ARG A 301 14.58 14.15 13.66
CA ARG A 301 13.16 13.84 13.93
C ARG A 301 12.35 15.06 14.35
N GLN A 302 12.97 16.00 15.07
CA GLN A 302 12.33 17.28 15.40
C GLN A 302 12.22 18.21 14.18
N LEU A 303 13.14 18.13 13.21
CA LEU A 303 13.01 18.84 11.93
C LEU A 303 11.88 18.26 11.09
N ALA A 304 11.82 16.93 10.93
CA ALA A 304 10.72 16.26 10.22
C ALA A 304 9.34 16.64 10.80
N ARG A 305 9.14 16.49 12.11
CA ARG A 305 7.87 16.88 12.78
C ARG A 305 7.52 18.36 12.64
N ARG A 306 8.50 19.26 12.57
CA ARG A 306 8.26 20.70 12.35
C ARG A 306 7.85 20.98 10.91
N ALA A 307 8.45 20.30 9.94
CA ALA A 307 8.06 20.40 8.54
C ALA A 307 6.64 19.86 8.33
N GLU A 308 6.33 18.69 8.89
CA GLU A 308 4.99 18.07 8.90
C GLU A 308 3.91 18.98 9.51
N GLN A 309 4.14 19.54 10.70
CA GLN A 309 3.21 20.52 11.31
C GLN A 309 3.00 21.77 10.43
N LYS A 310 4.03 22.18 9.67
CA LYS A 310 3.98 23.34 8.79
C LYS A 310 3.23 23.05 7.49
N ILE A 311 3.40 21.84 6.93
CA ILE A 311 2.60 21.34 5.80
C ILE A 311 1.12 21.33 6.19
N MET A 312 0.78 20.79 7.37
CA MET A 312 -0.59 20.77 7.89
C MET A 312 -1.19 22.19 8.01
N GLN A 313 -0.49 23.12 8.65
CA GLN A 313 -0.95 24.52 8.81
C GLN A 313 -1.13 25.25 7.47
N LEU A 314 -0.19 25.09 6.54
CA LEU A 314 -0.28 25.73 5.21
C LEU A 314 -1.38 25.11 4.36
N THR A 315 -1.65 23.81 4.53
CA THR A 315 -2.75 23.10 3.86
C THR A 315 -4.11 23.55 4.41
N GLU A 316 -4.25 23.73 5.73
CA GLU A 316 -5.45 24.33 6.34
C GLU A 316 -5.69 25.77 5.85
N GLU A 317 -4.63 26.59 5.73
CA GLU A 317 -4.73 27.96 5.17
C GLU A 317 -5.16 27.92 3.70
N ARG A 318 -4.61 26.99 2.90
CA ARG A 318 -5.00 26.77 1.50
C ARG A 318 -6.48 26.36 1.40
N GLU A 319 -6.91 25.34 2.15
CA GLU A 319 -8.32 24.89 2.15
C GLU A 319 -9.31 25.96 2.64
N ALA A 320 -8.90 26.87 3.53
CA ALA A 320 -9.70 28.04 3.89
C ALA A 320 -9.82 29.03 2.72
N LEU A 321 -8.74 29.26 1.99
CA LEU A 321 -8.71 30.14 0.82
C LEU A 321 -9.48 29.54 -0.37
N ASP A 322 -9.36 28.23 -0.61
CA ASP A 322 -10.06 27.48 -1.67
C ASP A 322 -11.57 27.55 -1.49
N ARG A 323 -12.07 27.42 -0.24
CA ARG A 323 -13.48 27.61 0.09
C ARG A 323 -13.98 29.01 -0.25
N VAL A 324 -13.19 30.04 0.02
CA VAL A 324 -13.53 31.44 -0.33
C VAL A 324 -13.52 31.67 -1.84
N LEU A 325 -12.59 31.02 -2.56
CA LEU A 325 -12.51 31.09 -4.03
C LEU A 325 -13.63 30.30 -4.73
N ALA A 326 -14.16 29.25 -4.11
CA ALA A 326 -15.22 28.40 -4.64
C ALA A 326 -16.65 28.97 -4.49
N GLU A 327 -16.86 30.01 -3.68
CA GLU A 327 -18.18 30.61 -3.51
C GLU A 327 -18.65 31.34 -4.79
N PRO A 328 -19.87 31.09 -5.32
CA PRO A 328 -20.40 31.80 -6.50
C PRO A 328 -20.54 33.32 -6.33
N ALA A 329 -20.45 33.83 -5.10
CA ALA A 329 -20.40 35.26 -4.79
C ALA A 329 -19.01 35.89 -5.04
N ALA A 330 -17.93 35.09 -5.05
CA ALA A 330 -16.56 35.55 -5.29
C ALA A 330 -16.42 36.24 -6.66
N SER A 331 -17.22 35.83 -7.66
CA SER A 331 -17.30 36.47 -8.98
C SER A 331 -17.82 37.92 -8.97
N ARG A 332 -18.35 38.40 -7.84
CA ARG A 332 -18.76 39.81 -7.63
C ARG A 332 -17.77 40.61 -6.79
N VAL A 333 -16.71 39.98 -6.29
CA VAL A 333 -15.68 40.64 -5.48
C VAL A 333 -14.73 41.42 -6.40
N ASN A 334 -14.30 42.61 -5.96
CA ASN A 334 -13.36 43.46 -6.70
C ASN A 334 -12.17 42.65 -7.25
N GLY A 335 -11.87 42.79 -8.55
CA GLY A 335 -10.85 41.97 -9.23
C GLY A 335 -9.46 42.02 -8.59
N LEU A 336 -9.11 43.11 -7.89
CA LEU A 336 -7.89 43.23 -7.10
C LEU A 336 -7.80 42.25 -5.93
N ALA A 337 -8.91 41.91 -5.28
CA ALA A 337 -8.94 40.95 -4.18
C ALA A 337 -8.89 39.50 -4.70
N LEU A 338 -9.51 39.22 -5.85
CA LEU A 338 -9.39 37.92 -6.53
C LEU A 338 -7.94 37.67 -6.98
N THR A 339 -7.27 38.66 -7.58
CA THR A 339 -5.85 38.50 -7.95
C THR A 339 -4.93 38.39 -6.74
N ALA A 340 -5.24 39.04 -5.62
CA ALA A 340 -4.52 38.86 -4.36
C ALA A 340 -4.70 37.44 -3.78
N ALA A 341 -5.93 36.92 -3.79
CA ALA A 341 -6.24 35.56 -3.33
C ALA A 341 -5.55 34.49 -4.20
N LEU A 342 -5.62 34.59 -5.53
CA LEU A 342 -4.91 33.68 -6.44
C LEU A 342 -3.37 33.75 -6.26
N LYS A 343 -2.83 34.94 -6.01
CA LYS A 343 -1.40 35.12 -5.71
C LYS A 343 -1.02 34.47 -4.37
N ARG A 344 -1.87 34.60 -3.33
CA ARG A 344 -1.67 33.94 -2.03
C ARG A 344 -1.79 32.42 -2.14
N HIS A 345 -2.72 31.90 -2.94
CA HIS A 345 -2.82 30.47 -3.22
C HIS A 345 -1.55 29.92 -3.86
N ALA A 346 -1.02 30.60 -4.90
CA ALA A 346 0.24 30.21 -5.54
C ALA A 346 1.46 30.34 -4.60
N GLU A 347 1.43 31.27 -3.65
CA GLU A 347 2.45 31.38 -2.59
C GLU A 347 2.36 30.23 -1.58
N LEU A 348 1.15 29.87 -1.12
CA LEU A 348 0.91 28.74 -0.22
C LEU A 348 1.36 27.42 -0.83
N MET A 349 1.05 27.16 -2.10
CA MET A 349 1.52 25.96 -2.81
C MET A 349 3.06 25.84 -2.80
N ARG A 350 3.79 26.93 -3.08
CA ARG A 350 5.26 26.95 -3.01
C ARG A 350 5.81 26.78 -1.59
N LEU A 351 5.09 27.25 -0.57
CA LEU A 351 5.48 27.08 0.82
C LEU A 351 5.23 25.64 1.30
N ILE A 352 4.19 24.97 0.80
CA ILE A 352 3.91 23.55 1.02
C ILE A 352 5.00 22.70 0.37
N GLU A 353 5.22 22.85 -0.95
CA GLU A 353 6.26 22.14 -1.73
C GLU A 353 7.66 22.26 -1.09
N ARG A 354 7.98 23.44 -0.56
CA ARG A 354 9.22 23.68 0.18
C ARG A 354 9.25 22.95 1.53
N ALA A 355 8.15 22.97 2.29
CA ALA A 355 8.07 22.26 3.57
C ALA A 355 8.10 20.73 3.38
N GLU A 356 7.50 20.22 2.31
CA GLU A 356 7.59 18.82 1.87
C GLU A 356 9.02 18.43 1.50
N SER A 357 9.74 19.30 0.76
CA SER A 357 11.16 19.12 0.47
C SER A 357 12.03 19.13 1.73
N GLU A 358 11.74 20.01 2.69
CA GLU A 358 12.42 20.08 3.99
C GLU A 358 12.10 18.84 4.87
N TRP A 359 10.90 18.27 4.77
CA TRP A 359 10.50 17.01 5.43
C TRP A 359 11.22 15.80 4.81
N LEU A 360 11.16 15.66 3.48
CA LEU A 360 11.79 14.55 2.74
C LEU A 360 13.31 14.49 3.01
N ALA A 361 13.98 15.64 2.99
CA ALA A 361 15.41 15.73 3.29
C ALA A 361 15.74 15.36 4.75
N ALA A 362 14.83 15.60 5.69
CA ALA A 362 15.01 15.20 7.10
C ALA A 362 14.83 13.69 7.27
N GLU A 363 13.83 13.08 6.64
CA GLU A 363 13.62 11.62 6.66
C GLU A 363 14.75 10.86 5.93
N GLU A 364 15.23 11.34 4.78
CA GLU A 364 16.42 10.78 4.13
C GLU A 364 17.67 10.85 5.03
N ALA A 365 17.85 11.95 5.78
CA ALA A 365 18.97 12.07 6.72
C ALA A 365 18.84 11.07 7.89
N ILE A 366 17.63 10.88 8.42
CA ILE A 366 17.33 9.85 9.44
C ILE A 366 17.65 8.46 8.90
N GLU A 367 17.29 8.15 7.65
CA GLU A 367 17.56 6.85 7.05
C GLU A 367 19.07 6.60 6.84
N ARG A 368 19.81 7.63 6.39
CA ARG A 368 21.27 7.54 6.19
C ARG A 368 22.04 7.34 7.49
N GLU A 369 21.63 8.01 8.58
CA GLU A 369 22.25 7.84 9.91
C GLU A 369 21.74 6.59 10.68
N ALA A 370 20.66 5.96 10.23
CA ALA A 370 20.15 4.71 10.79
C ALA A 370 20.85 3.44 10.26
N ARG A 371 21.58 3.54 9.14
CA ARG A 371 22.39 2.45 8.54
C ARG A 371 23.75 2.29 9.24
#